data_AF-A0A9C9KAY2-F1
#
_entry.id   AF-A0A9C9KAY2-F1
#
_cell.length_a   1.000
_cell.length_b   1.000
_cell.length_c   1.000
_cell.angle_alpha   90.00
_cell.angle_beta   90.00
_cell.angle_gamma   90.00
#
_symmetry.space_group_name_H-M   'P 1'
#
loop_
_entity.id
_entity.type
_entity.pdbx_description
1 polymer ?
#
loop_
_entity_poly.entity_id
_entity_poly.type
_entity_poly.pdbx_seq_one_letter_code
_entity_poly.pdbx_strand_id
1 'polypeptide(L)'
;MKTTDDFYNIINQYMGHIQLFYRKYEDKNPVMELSLPSHKIYAYPYSEYLKKLGKKDQKILKKEYNEASKNNKMVVFVRDEEEKVLKSSLFPIEDIDYVEQ
;
A
#
# COMPACT_ATOMS: atom_id res chain seq x y z
N MET A 1 6.87 -5.91 19.23
CA MET A 1 6.09 -4.87 18.54
C MET A 1 6.96 -4.16 17.51
N LYS A 2 6.63 -4.29 16.23
CA LYS A 2 7.33 -3.59 15.14
C LYS A 2 7.11 -2.08 15.22
N THR A 3 8.19 -1.33 15.09
CA THR A 3 8.20 0.14 15.03
C THR A 3 7.68 0.63 13.68
N THR A 4 7.38 1.93 13.56
CA THR A 4 7.04 2.52 12.25
C THR A 4 8.20 2.37 11.26
N ASP A 5 9.44 2.51 11.73
CA ASP A 5 10.65 2.34 10.91
C ASP A 5 10.76 0.92 10.35
N ASP A 6 10.40 -0.10 11.14
CA ASP A 6 10.37 -1.50 10.67
C ASP A 6 9.41 -1.69 9.49
N PHE A 7 8.23 -1.07 9.54
CA PHE A 7 7.26 -1.14 8.44
C PHE A 7 7.77 -0.43 7.19
N TYR A 8 8.37 0.77 7.34
CA TYR A 8 8.98 1.49 6.22
C TYR A 8 10.12 0.70 5.58
N ASN A 9 10.99 0.10 6.38
CA ASN A 9 12.11 -0.71 5.90
C ASN A 9 11.61 -1.92 5.09
N ILE A 10 10.59 -2.61 5.59
CA ILE A 10 10.00 -3.73 4.86
C ILE A 10 9.36 -3.25 3.55
N ILE A 11 8.58 -2.16 3.56
CA ILE A 11 7.97 -1.64 2.33
C ILE A 11 9.05 -1.28 1.29
N ASN A 12 10.14 -0.63 1.71
CA ASN A 12 11.24 -0.26 0.83
C ASN A 12 11.89 -1.48 0.16
N GLN A 13 12.03 -2.61 0.87
CA GLN A 13 12.54 -3.86 0.30
C GLN A 13 11.68 -4.41 -0.84
N TYR A 14 10.37 -4.17 -0.79
CA TYR A 14 9.41 -4.64 -1.80
C TYR A 14 8.94 -3.55 -2.77
N MET A 15 9.48 -2.33 -2.68
CA MET A 15 8.95 -1.15 -3.36
C MET A 15 8.85 -1.33 -4.87
N GLY A 16 9.87 -1.89 -5.52
CA GLY A 16 9.84 -2.14 -6.96
C GLY A 16 8.69 -3.07 -7.38
N HIS A 17 8.42 -4.13 -6.60
CA HIS A 17 7.29 -5.02 -6.86
C HIS A 17 5.94 -4.37 -6.56
N ILE A 18 5.87 -3.54 -5.50
CA ILE A 18 4.67 -2.79 -5.14
C ILE A 18 4.31 -1.81 -6.28
N GLN A 19 5.27 -1.04 -6.77
CA GLN A 19 5.07 -0.10 -7.88
C GLN A 19 4.69 -0.84 -9.17
N LEU A 20 5.33 -1.98 -9.48
CA LEU A 20 4.98 -2.80 -10.64
C LEU A 20 3.52 -3.28 -10.57
N PHE A 21 3.08 -3.79 -9.42
CA PHE A 21 1.70 -4.24 -9.24
C PHE A 21 0.71 -3.08 -9.24
N TYR A 22 1.08 -1.92 -8.67
CA TYR A 22 0.26 -0.72 -8.71
C TYR A 22 -0.01 -0.31 -10.15
N ARG A 23 1.06 -0.15 -10.95
CA ARG A 23 0.98 0.20 -12.38
C ARG A 23 0.13 -0.79 -13.19
N LYS A 24 0.28 -2.09 -12.93
CA LYS A 24 -0.50 -3.15 -13.58
C LYS A 24 -2.02 -2.99 -13.39
N TYR A 25 -2.46 -2.38 -12.29
CA TYR A 25 -3.87 -2.20 -11.95
C TYR A 25 -4.25 -0.74 -11.72
N GLU A 26 -3.46 0.20 -12.24
CA GLU A 26 -3.62 1.64 -12.02
C GLU A 26 -5.00 2.15 -12.46
N ASP A 27 -5.53 1.58 -13.55
CA ASP A 27 -6.88 1.83 -14.06
C ASP A 27 -7.97 1.60 -13.00
N LYS A 28 -7.71 0.74 -12.02
CA LYS A 28 -8.63 0.41 -10.92
C LYS A 28 -8.37 1.21 -9.66
N ASN A 29 -7.42 2.15 -9.68
CA ASN A 29 -7.10 3.00 -8.55
C ASN A 29 -6.86 2.15 -7.29
N PRO A 30 -5.82 1.29 -7.29
CA PRO A 30 -5.68 0.28 -6.26
C PRO A 30 -5.12 0.86 -4.96
N VAL A 31 -5.44 0.19 -3.86
CA VAL A 31 -4.72 0.26 -2.60
C VAL A 31 -3.81 -0.95 -2.54
N MET A 32 -2.55 -0.75 -2.18
CA MET A 32 -1.58 -1.83 -2.06
C MET A 32 -1.59 -2.37 -0.63
N GLU A 33 -1.43 -3.68 -0.47
CA GLU A 33 -1.28 -4.33 0.84
C GLU A 33 -0.13 -5.34 0.79
N LEU A 34 0.82 -5.22 1.72
CA LEU A 34 1.84 -6.23 2.00
C LEU A 34 1.42 -7.01 3.26
N SER A 35 1.17 -8.31 3.10
CA SER A 35 0.81 -9.22 4.19
C SER A 35 2.06 -9.86 4.79
N LEU A 36 2.19 -9.80 6.10
CA LEU A 36 3.22 -10.48 6.89
C LEU A 36 2.59 -11.64 7.70
N PRO A 37 3.31 -12.76 7.86
CA PRO A 37 4.70 -13.00 7.45
C PRO A 37 4.84 -13.54 6.02
N SER A 38 3.74 -13.67 5.26
CA SER A 38 3.76 -14.30 3.93
C SER A 38 4.52 -13.52 2.85
N HIS A 39 4.78 -12.23 3.09
CA HIS A 39 5.35 -11.25 2.15
C HIS A 39 4.59 -11.18 0.82
N LYS A 40 3.29 -11.48 0.84
CA LYS A 40 2.43 -11.38 -0.34
C LYS A 40 1.97 -9.94 -0.54
N ILE A 41 2.06 -9.48 -1.78
CA ILE A 41 1.59 -8.16 -2.20
C ILE A 41 0.24 -8.32 -2.90
N TYR A 42 -0.74 -7.56 -2.46
CA TYR A 42 -2.06 -7.49 -3.05
C TYR A 42 -2.35 -6.08 -3.56
N ALA A 43 -3.05 -6.00 -4.68
CA ALA A 43 -3.65 -4.77 -5.18
C ALA A 43 -5.16 -4.91 -5.07
N TYR A 44 -5.78 -4.10 -4.21
CA TYR A 44 -7.22 -4.12 -4.01
C TYR A 44 -7.87 -2.88 -4.61
N PRO A 45 -9.01 -2.97 -5.31
CA PRO A 45 -9.78 -1.80 -5.69
C PRO A 45 -10.13 -0.97 -4.46
N TYR A 46 -9.89 0.34 -4.50
CA TYR A 46 -10.11 1.25 -3.37
C TYR A 46 -11.49 1.08 -2.72
N SER A 47 -12.55 1.06 -3.54
CA SER A 47 -13.93 0.95 -3.07
C SER A 47 -14.23 -0.36 -2.34
N GLU A 48 -13.57 -1.44 -2.73
CA GLU A 48 -13.72 -2.75 -2.10
C GLU A 48 -12.93 -2.83 -0.80
N TYR A 49 -11.68 -2.34 -0.81
CA TYR A 49 -10.85 -2.33 0.38
C TYR A 49 -11.46 -1.47 1.49
N LEU A 50 -12.01 -0.31 1.13
CA LEU A 50 -12.71 0.57 2.06
C LEU A 50 -13.85 -0.14 2.81
N LYS A 51 -14.62 -1.03 2.14
CA LYS A 51 -15.72 -1.77 2.77
C LYS A 51 -15.23 -2.82 3.79
N LYS A 52 -13.98 -3.29 3.67
CA LYS A 52 -13.38 -4.26 4.60
C LYS A 52 -12.93 -3.62 5.91
N LEU A 53 -12.77 -2.29 5.94
CA LEU A 53 -12.27 -1.55 7.09
C LEU A 53 -13.39 -1.14 8.05
N GLY A 54 -13.04 -0.99 9.34
CA GLY A 54 -13.92 -0.39 10.33
C GLY A 54 -14.14 1.11 10.08
N LYS A 55 -15.20 1.70 10.67
CA LYS A 55 -15.58 3.11 10.43
C LYS A 55 -14.45 4.13 10.68
N LYS A 56 -13.58 3.87 11.66
CA LYS A 56 -12.42 4.72 11.97
C LYS A 56 -11.40 4.69 10.83
N ASP A 57 -10.99 3.49 10.42
CA ASP A 57 -9.97 3.30 9.39
C ASP A 57 -10.48 3.67 8.00
N GLN A 58 -11.78 3.55 7.74
CA GLN A 58 -12.41 4.10 6.53
C GLN A 58 -12.22 5.61 6.40
N LYS A 59 -12.32 6.37 7.49
CA LYS A 59 -12.11 7.83 7.47
C LYS A 59 -10.64 8.16 7.18
N ILE A 60 -9.72 7.40 7.78
CA ILE A 60 -8.28 7.54 7.56
C ILE A 60 -7.95 7.25 6.10
N LEU A 61 -8.37 6.09 5.59
CA LEU A 61 -8.14 5.70 4.20
C LEU A 61 -8.75 6.71 3.22
N LYS A 62 -9.96 7.23 3.46
CA LYS A 62 -10.54 8.28 2.60
C LYS A 62 -9.65 9.52 2.51
N LYS A 63 -9.08 9.95 3.65
CA LYS A 63 -8.19 11.12 3.69
C LYS A 63 -6.89 10.84 2.96
N GLU A 64 -6.22 9.74 3.30
CA GLU A 64 -4.94 9.33 2.72
C GLU A 64 -5.05 9.09 1.21
N TYR A 65 -6.13 8.43 0.77
CA TYR A 65 -6.34 8.15 -0.64
C TYR A 65 -6.57 9.42 -1.46
N ASN A 66 -7.39 10.36 -0.94
CA ASN A 66 -7.61 11.65 -1.59
C ASN A 66 -6.31 12.48 -1.66
N GLU A 67 -5.45 12.40 -0.64
CA GLU A 67 -4.12 13.02 -0.68
C GLU A 67 -3.22 12.33 -1.71
N ALA A 68 -3.22 11.01 -1.75
CA ALA A 68 -2.43 10.22 -2.69
C ALA A 68 -2.74 10.55 -4.15
N SER A 69 -4.03 10.53 -4.52
CA SER A 69 -4.47 10.83 -5.88
C SER A 69 -4.11 12.24 -6.34
N LYS A 70 -3.98 13.21 -5.42
CA LYS A 70 -3.59 14.58 -5.76
C LYS A 70 -2.10 14.78 -5.94
N ASN A 71 -1.27 13.89 -5.38
CA ASN A 71 0.18 14.07 -5.27
C ASN A 71 0.98 12.98 -6.00
N ASN A 72 0.35 12.24 -6.91
CA ASN A 72 0.96 11.10 -7.60
C ASN A 72 1.59 10.08 -6.62
N LYS A 73 0.84 9.74 -5.55
CA LYS A 73 1.25 8.75 -4.56
C LYS A 73 0.28 7.58 -4.56
N MET A 74 0.74 6.47 -4.00
CA MET A 74 -0.06 5.30 -3.70
C MET A 74 -0.21 5.14 -2.18
N VAL A 75 -1.33 4.52 -1.77
CA VAL A 75 -1.53 4.09 -0.40
C VAL A 75 -1.05 2.65 -0.27
N VAL A 76 -0.11 2.41 0.63
CA VAL A 76 0.43 1.08 0.93
C VAL A 76 0.10 0.71 2.37
N PHE A 77 -0.58 -0.41 2.55
CA PHE A 77 -0.83 -1.02 3.84
C PHE A 77 0.20 -2.11 4.13
N VAL A 78 0.61 -2.22 5.39
CA VAL A 78 1.23 -3.43 5.92
C VAL A 78 0.26 -4.07 6.91
N ARG A 79 -0.12 -5.31 6.61
CA ARG A 79 -0.96 -6.15 7.44
C ARG A 79 -0.06 -7.18 8.11
N ASP A 80 0.16 -7.02 9.41
CA ASP A 80 0.86 -7.98 10.24
C ASP A 80 -0.17 -8.89 10.92
N GLU A 81 -0.27 -10.14 10.47
CA GLU A 81 -1.23 -11.11 11.01
C GLU A 81 -0.82 -11.64 12.39
N GLU A 82 0.49 -11.67 12.69
CA GLU A 82 1.00 -12.14 13.98
C GLU A 82 0.72 -11.12 15.08
N GLU A 83 1.05 -9.85 14.83
CA GLU A 83 0.84 -8.74 15.78
C GLU A 83 -0.59 -8.17 15.70
N LYS A 84 -1.42 -8.62 14.74
CA LYS A 84 -2.78 -8.13 14.44
C LYS A 84 -2.81 -6.61 14.19
N VAL A 85 -1.80 -6.12 13.48
CA VAL A 85 -1.63 -4.69 13.18
C VAL A 85 -1.89 -4.41 11.70
N LEU A 86 -2.57 -3.31 11.43
CA LEU A 86 -2.73 -2.76 10.09
C LEU A 86 -2.24 -1.30 10.11
N LYS A 87 -1.22 -0.98 9.31
CA LYS A 87 -0.70 0.39 9.15
C LYS A 87 -0.70 0.78 7.69
N SER A 88 -1.05 2.03 7.40
CA SER A 88 -0.92 2.62 6.07
C SER A 88 0.17 3.69 6.04
N SER A 89 0.73 3.92 4.86
CA SER A 89 1.59 5.06 4.56
C SER A 89 1.51 5.43 3.08
N LEU A 90 1.86 6.68 2.76
CA LEU A 90 1.83 7.21 1.40
C LEU A 90 3.22 7.12 0.77
N PHE A 91 3.31 6.55 -0.42
CA PHE A 91 4.56 6.43 -1.16
C PHE A 91 4.44 7.06 -2.54
N PRO A 92 5.46 7.79 -3.02
CA PRO A 92 5.46 8.30 -4.38
C PRO A 92 5.37 7.15 -5.38
N ILE A 93 4.65 7.38 -6.48
CA ILE A 93 4.72 6.52 -7.65
C ILE A 93 5.93 7.03 -8.45
N GLU A 94 7.02 6.28 -8.40
CA GLU A 94 8.25 6.62 -9.12
C GLU A 94 8.19 6.06 -10.53
N ASP A 95 8.82 6.75 -11.48
CA ASP A 95 9.09 6.23 -12.80
C ASP A 95 10.23 5.22 -12.72
N ILE A 96 9.87 3.95 -12.83
CA ILE A 96 10.83 2.86 -12.91
C ILE A 96 11.34 2.87 -14.34
N ASP A 97 12.50 3.49 -14.57
CA ASP A 97 13.24 3.32 -15.82
C ASP A 97 13.62 1.84 -15.93
N TYR A 98 12.94 1.10 -16.80
CA TYR A 98 13.32 -0.27 -17.13
C TYR A 98 14.68 -0.23 -17.80
N VAL A 99 15.72 -0.68 -17.10
CA VAL A 99 16.90 -1.20 -17.78
C VAL A 99 16.50 -2.61 -18.22
N GLU A 100 16.16 -2.77 -19.50
CA GLU A 100 16.06 -4.10 -20.09
C GLU A 100 17.40 -4.83 -19.83
N GLN A 101 17.33 -5.99 -19.17
CA GLN A 101 18.46 -6.93 -19.08
C GLN A 101 18.50 -7.82 -20.31
#